data_AF-A0A1F7RK85-F1
#
_entry.id   AF-A0A1F7RK85-F1
#
_cell.length_a   1.000
_cell.length_b   1.000
_cell.length_c   1.000
_cell.angle_alpha   90.00
_cell.angle_beta   90.00
_cell.angle_gamma   90.00
#
_symmetry.space_group_name_H-M   'P 1'
#
loop_
_entity.id
_entity.type
_entity.pdbx_description
1 polymer ?
#
loop_
_entity_poly.entity_id
_entity_poly.type
_entity_poly.pdbx_seq_one_letter_code
_entity_poly.pdbx_strand_id
1 'polypeptide(L)' 'MPLSKRKQTVTFPLSVFETADTKADLEDWLLSQNADFIKNMRKARGDDLQGKGKNWESLKKELCIK' A
#
# COMPACT_ATOMS: atom_id res chain seq x y z
N MET A 1 -11.24 -13.78 -30.56
CA MET A 1 -10.19 -14.50 -29.81
C MET A 1 -10.32 -14.10 -28.35
N PRO A 2 -10.55 -15.03 -27.41
CA PRO A 2 -10.72 -14.67 -26.00
C PRO A 2 -9.37 -14.23 -25.41
N LEU A 3 -9.34 -13.05 -24.79
CA LEU A 3 -8.18 -12.58 -24.02
C LEU A 3 -7.93 -13.58 -22.88
N SER A 4 -6.91 -14.41 -23.05
CA SER A 4 -6.36 -15.24 -22.00
C SER A 4 -6.01 -14.34 -20.82
N LYS A 5 -6.74 -14.49 -19.70
CA LYS A 5 -6.45 -13.85 -18.41
C LYS A 5 -4.99 -14.17 -18.08
N ARG A 6 -4.07 -13.23 -18.32
CA ARG A 6 -2.67 -13.39 -17.93
C ARG A 6 -2.68 -13.57 -16.42
N LYS A 7 -2.39 -14.79 -15.95
CA LYS A 7 -2.21 -15.06 -14.52
C LYS A 7 -1.04 -14.17 -14.08
N GLN A 8 -1.34 -13.05 -13.42
CA GLN A 8 -0.31 -12.22 -12.80
C GLN A 8 0.35 -13.09 -11.74
N THR A 9 1.52 -13.61 -12.07
CA THR A 9 2.30 -14.49 -11.21
C THR A 9 3.38 -13.62 -10.60
N VAL A 10 3.40 -13.54 -9.28
CA VAL A 10 4.39 -12.78 -8.52
C VAL A 10 5.42 -13.76 -7.99
N THR A 11 6.69 -13.51 -8.29
CA THR A 11 7.81 -14.33 -7.82
C THR A 11 8.44 -13.67 -6.61
N PHE A 12 8.50 -14.40 -5.50
CA PHE A 12 9.17 -13.97 -4.28
C PHE A 12 10.48 -14.76 -4.08
N PRO A 13 11.52 -14.14 -3.50
CA PRO A 13 12.72 -14.85 -3.08
C PRO A 13 12.40 -15.92 -2.02
N LEU A 14 13.18 -17.02 -2.02
CA LEU A 14 13.03 -18.09 -1.03
C LEU A 14 13.19 -17.59 0.40
N SER A 15 14.12 -16.66 0.64
CA SER A 15 14.32 -16.05 1.95
C SER A 15 13.07 -15.33 2.47
N VAL A 16 12.29 -14.68 1.60
CA VAL A 16 11.06 -13.98 1.99
C VAL A 16 9.97 -14.99 2.32
N PHE A 17 9.88 -16.07 1.53
CA PHE A 17 8.93 -17.16 1.79
C PHE A 17 9.21 -17.89 3.10
N GLU A 18 10.48 -18.12 3.42
CA GLU A 18 10.90 -18.75 4.68
C GLU A 18 10.61 -17.89 5.91
N THR A 19 10.60 -16.57 5.76
CA THR A 19 10.31 -15.63 6.85
C THR A 19 8.84 -15.24 6.98
N ALA A 20 8.01 -15.56 5.98
CA ALA A 20 6.61 -15.18 5.97
C ALA A 20 5.76 -16.26 6.64
N ASP A 21 5.19 -15.93 7.80
CA ASP A 21 4.29 -16.84 8.51
C ASP A 21 2.85 -16.78 7.97
N THR A 22 2.46 -15.64 7.40
CA THR A 22 1.10 -15.39 6.93
C THR A 22 1.05 -14.81 5.51
N LYS A 23 -0.13 -14.94 4.89
CA LYS A 23 -0.44 -14.29 3.60
C LYS A 23 -0.27 -12.77 3.68
N ALA A 24 -0.61 -12.16 4.83
CA ALA A 24 -0.49 -10.73 5.03
C ALA A 24 0.97 -10.27 4.94
N ASP A 25 1.92 -11.06 5.49
CA ASP A 25 3.35 -10.73 5.43
C ASP A 25 3.87 -10.68 3.98
N LEU A 26 3.39 -11.58 3.12
CA LEU A 26 3.72 -11.57 1.69
C LEU A 26 3.09 -10.38 0.96
N GLU A 27 1.88 -9.96 1.34
CA GLU A 27 1.21 -8.78 0.78
C GLU A 27 1.92 -7.49 1.21
N ASP A 28 2.33 -7.40 2.48
CA ASP A 28 3.10 -6.29 3.02
C ASP A 28 4.49 -6.22 2.38
N TRP A 29 5.15 -7.36 2.20
CA TRP A 29 6.40 -7.42 1.45
C TRP A 29 6.19 -6.91 0.02
N LEU A 30 5.14 -7.34 -0.67
CA LEU A 30 4.85 -6.89 -2.04
C LEU A 30 4.59 -5.37 -2.09
N LEU A 31 3.85 -4.83 -1.13
CA LEU A 31 3.63 -3.39 -0.98
C LEU A 31 4.94 -2.63 -0.74
N SER A 32 5.85 -3.21 0.04
CA SER A 32 7.17 -2.62 0.32
C SER A 32 8.04 -2.46 -0.94
N GLN A 33 7.80 -3.28 -1.97
CA GLN A 33 8.51 -3.18 -3.25
C GLN A 33 7.99 -2.06 -4.16
N ASN A 34 6.82 -1.47 -3.84
CA ASN A 34 6.24 -0.40 -4.64
C ASN A 34 6.84 0.96 -4.24
N ALA A 35 7.75 1.48 -5.07
CA ALA A 35 8.44 2.75 -4.81
C ALA A 35 7.51 3.96 -4.66
N ASP A 36 6.43 4.02 -5.44
CA ASP A 36 5.45 5.10 -5.36
C ASP A 36 4.66 5.05 -4.06
N PHE A 37 4.29 3.84 -3.62
CA PHE A 37 3.66 3.64 -2.32
C PHE A 37 4.56 4.12 -1.18
N ILE A 38 5.84 3.71 -1.18
CA ILE A 38 6.81 4.14 -0.17
C ILE A 38 7.02 5.65 -0.20
N LYS A 39 7.10 6.27 -1.38
CA LYS A 39 7.21 7.73 -1.52
C LYS A 39 6.01 8.44 -0.91
N ASN A 40 4.80 7.95 -1.14
CA ASN A 40 3.58 8.51 -0.56
C ASN A 40 3.55 8.35 0.97
N MET A 41 3.95 7.20 1.49
CA MET A 41 4.05 6.97 2.94
C MET A 41 5.07 7.89 3.61
N ARG A 42 6.23 8.13 2.99
CA ARG A 42 7.22 9.09 3.50
C ARG A 42 6.67 10.51 3.52
N LYS A 43 5.94 10.91 2.46
CA LYS A 43 5.28 12.22 2.40
C LYS A 43 4.24 12.36 3.51
N ALA A 44 3.37 11.37 3.67
CA ALA A 44 2.34 11.35 4.71
C ALA A 44 2.95 11.50 6.12
N ARG A 45 4.06 10.79 6.39
CA ARG A 45 4.81 10.95 7.64
C ARG A 45 5.37 12.37 7.81
N GLY A 46 5.89 12.98 6.75
CA GLY A 46 6.37 14.36 6.78
C GLY A 46 5.25 15.37 7.05
N ASP A 47 4.10 15.19 6.43
CA ASP A 47 2.93 16.03 6.65
C ASP A 47 2.39 15.90 8.08
N ASP A 48 2.36 14.68 8.64
CA ASP A 48 1.98 14.41 10.03
C ASP A 48 2.91 15.11 11.04
N LEU A 49 4.23 14.97 10.88
CA LEU A 49 5.22 15.66 11.71
C LEU A 49 5.12 17.19 11.64
N GLN A 50 4.63 17.71 10.52
CA GLN A 50 4.40 19.15 10.32
C GLN A 50 3.01 19.60 10.78
N GLY A 51 2.18 18.71 11.33
CA GLY A 51 0.83 19.01 11.77
C GLY A 51 -0.13 19.33 10.62
N LYS A 52 0.19 18.92 9.38
CA LYS A 52 -0.62 19.13 8.17
C LYS A 52 -1.73 18.08 8.00
N GLY A 53 -1.97 17.27 9.03
CA GLY A 53 -3.10 16.34 9.06
C GLY A 53 -4.41 17.10 8.88
N LYS A 54 -5.30 16.58 8.02
CA LYS A 54 -6.65 17.12 7.87
C LYS A 54 -7.55 16.56 8.96
N ASN A 55 -8.41 17.41 9.54
CA ASN A 55 -9.46 16.95 10.45
C ASN A 55 -10.44 16.05 9.69
N TRP A 56 -10.80 14.92 10.32
CA TRP A 56 -11.76 13.95 9.80
C TRP A 56 -13.12 14.58 9.45
N GLU A 57 -13.65 15.49 10.28
CA GLU A 57 -14.92 16.16 10.01
C GLU A 57 -14.85 17.08 8.78
N SER A 58 -13.73 17.78 8.62
CA SER A 58 -13.47 18.63 7.45
C SER A 58 -13.34 17.79 6.18
N LEU A 59 -12.65 16.65 6.26
CA LEU A 59 -12.51 15.68 5.17
C LEU A 59 -13.84 15.06 4.76
N LYS A 60 -14.70 14.68 5.72
CA LYS A 60 -16.04 14.15 5.44
C LYS A 60 -16.89 15.13 4.64
N LYS A 61 -16.85 16.42 5.01
CA LYS A 61 -17.54 17.49 4.29
C LYS A 61 -16.99 17.67 2.87
N GLU A 62 -15.67 17.64 2.70
CA GLU A 62 -15.00 17.76 1.40
C GLU A 62 -15.31 16.57 0.46
N LEU A 63 -15.37 15.36 1.01
CA LEU A 63 -15.62 14.11 0.26
C LEU A 63 -17.10 13.75 0.15
N CYS A 64 -18.01 14.59 0.67
CA CYS A 64 -19.44 14.32 0.72
C CYS A 64 -19.81 12.97 1.37
N ILE A 65 -19.02 12.53 2.35
CA ILE A 65 -19.25 11.29 3.11
C ILE A 65 -20.16 11.62 4.31
N LYS A 66 -21.33 10.97 4.36
CA LYS A 66 -22.31 11.12 5.46
C LYS A 66 -21.82 10.49 6.75
#